data_AF-E4SKC7-F1
#
_entry.id   AF-E4SKC7-F1
#
_cell.length_a   1.000
_cell.length_b   1.000
_cell.length_c   1.000
_cell.angle_alpha   90.00
_cell.angle_beta   90.00
_cell.angle_gamma   90.00
#
_symmetry.space_group_name_H-M   'P 1'
#
loop_
_entity.id
_entity.type
_entity.pdbx_description
1 polymer ?
#
loop_
_entity_poly.entity_id
_entity_poly.type
_entity_poly.pdbx_seq_one_letter_code
_entity_poly.pdbx_strand_id
1 'polypeptide(L)'
;MKYTDFEKDVADFENGRYEARLDRAKRNVEDYMHKNHVHVFDKKKNKEVATINGAARNVTYQDLGLPTKLGEMITEYAYTPIDERMAEEISDDDKHHNIMK
;
A
#
# COMPACT_ATOMS: atom_id res chain seq x y z
N MET A 1 3.36 -11.29 5.03
CA MET A 1 4.40 -10.39 4.49
C MET A 1 4.34 -9.05 5.22
N LYS A 2 5.48 -8.54 5.73
CA LYS A 2 5.51 -7.23 6.39
C LYS A 2 5.31 -6.10 5.38
N TYR A 3 4.80 -4.96 5.82
CA TYR A 3 4.63 -3.79 4.95
C TYR A 3 5.96 -3.35 4.31
N THR A 4 7.04 -3.28 5.09
CA THR A 4 8.35 -2.84 4.59
C THR A 4 8.92 -3.78 3.53
N ASP A 5 8.64 -5.08 3.64
CA ASP A 5 9.04 -6.07 2.63
C ASP A 5 8.21 -5.87 1.35
N PHE A 6 6.89 -5.73 1.50
CA PHE A 6 5.99 -5.46 0.38
C PHE A 6 6.34 -4.16 -0.37
N GLU A 7 6.58 -3.08 0.37
CA GLU A 7 6.94 -1.78 -0.19
C GLU A 7 8.24 -1.87 -0.99
N LYS A 8 9.23 -2.59 -0.46
CA LYS A 8 10.48 -2.86 -1.16
C LYS A 8 10.24 -3.67 -2.43
N ASP A 9 9.46 -4.76 -2.37
CA ASP A 9 9.18 -5.60 -3.53
C ASP A 9 8.46 -4.82 -4.64
N VAL A 10 7.51 -3.94 -4.27
CA VAL A 10 6.84 -3.03 -5.21
C VAL A 10 7.82 -2.02 -5.80
N ALA A 11 8.71 -1.46 -4.99
CA ALA A 11 9.73 -0.51 -5.42
C ALA A 11 10.85 -1.15 -6.26
N ASP A 12 11.10 -2.45 -6.13
CA ASP A 12 12.06 -3.18 -6.97
C ASP A 12 11.43 -3.63 -8.30
N PHE A 13 10.10 -3.63 -8.41
CA PHE A 13 9.37 -4.02 -9.61
C PHE A 13 9.53 -3.01 -10.77
N GLU A 14 9.78 -3.52 -11.98
CA GLU A 14 9.98 -2.71 -13.21
C GLU A 14 10.96 -1.54 -13.00
N ASN A 15 12.12 -1.80 -12.40
CA ASN A 15 13.16 -0.78 -12.12
C ASN A 15 12.63 0.40 -11.30
N GLY A 16 11.77 0.12 -10.32
CA GLY A 16 11.16 1.12 -9.46
C GLY A 16 10.22 2.06 -10.19
N ARG A 17 9.41 1.53 -11.10
CA ARG A 17 8.29 2.26 -11.67
C ARG A 17 7.16 2.46 -10.66
N TYR A 18 6.97 1.50 -9.76
CA TYR A 18 5.89 1.53 -8.79
C TYR A 18 6.41 1.91 -7.40
N GLU A 19 5.51 2.34 -6.53
CA GLU A 19 5.77 2.57 -5.12
C GLU A 19 4.51 2.23 -4.33
N ALA A 20 4.70 1.67 -3.13
CA ALA A 20 3.64 1.49 -2.16
C ALA A 20 3.78 2.57 -1.08
N ARG A 21 2.66 3.06 -0.57
CA ARG A 21 2.63 4.00 0.56
C ARG A 21 1.50 3.62 1.51
N LEU A 22 1.79 3.63 2.80
CA LEU A 22 0.85 3.37 3.87
C LEU A 22 0.06 4.65 4.20
N ASP A 23 -1.23 4.55 4.51
CA ASP A 23 -2.02 5.64 5.08
C ASP A 23 -2.02 5.52 6.61
N ARG A 24 -1.38 6.48 7.26
CA ARG A 24 -1.26 6.58 8.72
C ARG A 24 -1.79 7.92 9.24
N ALA A 25 -2.53 8.67 8.42
CA ALA A 25 -3.08 9.94 8.88
C ALA A 25 -4.05 9.71 10.05
N LYS A 26 -3.95 10.57 11.08
CA LYS A 26 -4.85 10.58 12.26
C LYS A 26 -5.33 11.99 12.57
N ARG A 27 -5.83 12.71 11.56
CA ARG A 27 -6.29 14.09 11.79
C ARG A 27 -7.78 14.15 12.15
N ASN A 28 -8.57 13.20 11.64
CA ASN A 28 -10.00 13.12 11.92
C ASN A 28 -10.47 11.65 11.90
N VAL A 29 -11.78 11.44 12.10
CA VAL A 29 -12.40 10.10 12.13
C VAL A 29 -12.32 9.40 10.77
N GLU A 30 -12.42 10.17 9.66
CA GLU A 30 -12.36 9.63 8.30
C GLU A 30 -10.96 9.08 8.00
N ASP A 31 -9.91 9.84 8.34
CA ASP A 31 -8.51 9.39 8.28
C ASP A 31 -8.30 8.09 9.08
N TYR A 32 -8.94 7.98 10.26
CA TYR A 32 -8.84 6.76 11.07
C TYR A 32 -9.50 5.54 10.39
N MET A 33 -10.56 5.73 9.61
CA MET A 33 -11.15 4.63 8.81
C MET A 33 -10.22 4.13 7.71
N HIS A 34 -9.27 4.97 7.29
CA HIS A 34 -8.27 4.64 6.29
C HIS A 34 -6.93 4.21 6.89
N LYS A 35 -6.82 4.14 8.22
CA LYS A 35 -5.60 3.69 8.89
C LYS A 35 -5.17 2.31 8.35
N ASN A 36 -3.89 2.19 8.03
CA ASN A 36 -3.26 0.98 7.48
C ASN A 36 -3.69 0.66 6.04
N HIS A 37 -4.41 1.54 5.35
CA HIS A 37 -4.61 1.39 3.92
C HIS A 37 -3.26 1.47 3.22
N VAL A 38 -3.06 0.68 2.18
CA VAL A 38 -1.87 0.76 1.35
C VAL A 38 -2.27 1.18 -0.05
N HIS A 39 -1.65 2.23 -0.56
CA HIS A 39 -1.86 2.73 -1.90
C HIS A 39 -0.64 2.37 -2.74
N VAL A 40 -0.89 1.87 -3.95
CA VAL A 40 0.17 1.58 -4.92
C VAL A 40 0.05 2.57 -6.07
N PHE A 41 1.15 3.24 -6.40
CA PHE A 41 1.23 4.25 -7.46
C PHE A 41 2.11 3.78 -8.62
N ASP A 42 1.74 4.15 -9.84
CA ASP A 42 2.59 4.09 -11.02
C ASP A 42 3.23 5.47 -11.23
N LYS A 43 4.51 5.61 -10.88
CA LYS A 43 5.26 6.88 -10.98
C LYS A 43 5.41 7.36 -12.42
N LYS A 44 5.43 6.44 -13.39
CA LYS A 44 5.51 6.81 -14.81
C LYS A 44 4.21 7.44 -15.30
N LYS A 45 3.06 6.97 -14.79
CA LYS A 45 1.73 7.48 -15.15
C LYS A 45 1.22 8.57 -14.18
N ASN A 46 1.93 8.84 -13.09
CA ASN A 46 1.50 9.75 -12.01
C ASN A 46 0.08 9.46 -11.52
N LYS A 47 -0.23 8.18 -11.27
CA LYS A 47 -1.57 7.79 -10.79
C LYS A 47 -1.52 6.64 -9.80
N GLU A 48 -2.52 6.58 -8.94
CA GLU A 48 -2.82 5.40 -8.13
C GLU A 48 -3.35 4.27 -9.04
N VAL A 49 -2.90 3.05 -8.78
CA VAL A 49 -3.25 1.87 -9.56
C VAL A 49 -3.96 0.80 -8.72
N ALA A 50 -3.73 0.78 -7.41
CA ALA A 50 -4.45 -0.08 -6.49
C ALA A 50 -4.50 0.50 -5.07
N THR A 51 -5.54 0.14 -4.33
CA THR A 51 -5.67 0.40 -2.90
C THR A 51 -5.96 -0.92 -2.17
N ILE A 52 -5.29 -1.15 -1.06
CA ILE A 52 -5.46 -2.31 -0.18
C ILE A 52 -6.03 -1.81 1.13
N ASN A 53 -7.18 -2.34 1.54
CA ASN A 53 -7.79 -1.93 2.79
C ASN A 53 -6.98 -2.47 3.99
N GLY A 54 -6.85 -1.64 5.03
CA GLY A 54 -6.09 -1.94 6.24
C GLY A 54 -6.78 -2.97 7.12
N ALA A 55 -8.12 -2.97 7.20
CA ALA A 55 -8.89 -3.88 8.04
C ALA A 55 -9.52 -5.03 7.25
N ALA A 56 -9.90 -4.79 5.99
CA ALA A 56 -10.51 -5.77 5.12
C ALA A 56 -9.48 -6.34 4.14
N ARG A 57 -9.57 -7.64 3.82
CA ARG A 57 -8.76 -8.32 2.78
C ARG A 57 -9.22 -7.92 1.35
N ASN A 58 -9.57 -6.66 1.17
CA ASN A 58 -10.14 -6.13 -0.05
C ASN A 58 -9.08 -5.31 -0.79
N VAL A 59 -8.96 -5.60 -2.09
CA VAL A 59 -8.13 -4.82 -3.03
C VAL A 59 -9.07 -4.13 -4.00
N THR A 60 -8.85 -2.83 -4.21
CA THR A 60 -9.49 -2.06 -5.27
C THR A 60 -8.45 -1.77 -6.34
N TYR A 61 -8.59 -2.40 -7.51
CA TYR A 61 -7.75 -2.09 -8.67
C TYR A 61 -8.35 -0.93 -9.46
N GLN A 62 -7.54 0.10 -9.71
CA GLN A 62 -7.92 1.30 -10.46
C GLN A 62 -7.38 1.30 -11.89
N ASP A 63 -6.39 0.45 -12.19
CA ASP A 63 -5.86 0.25 -13.54
C ASP A 63 -5.97 -1.22 -13.97
N LEU A 64 -6.80 -1.50 -14.98
CA LEU A 64 -6.97 -2.85 -15.55
C LEU A 64 -5.74 -3.32 -16.35
N GLY A 65 -4.79 -2.43 -16.66
CA GLY A 65 -3.55 -2.73 -17.37
C GLY A 65 -2.34 -2.99 -16.48
N LEU A 66 -2.56 -3.36 -15.20
CA LEU A 66 -1.49 -3.70 -14.28
C LEU A 66 -0.75 -4.97 -14.73
N PRO A 67 0.59 -5.00 -14.65
CA PRO A 67 1.35 -6.22 -14.87
C PRO A 67 0.86 -7.34 -13.94
N THR A 68 0.62 -8.54 -14.47
CA THR A 68 0.06 -9.68 -13.71
C THR A 68 0.81 -9.93 -12.41
N LYS A 69 2.15 -9.96 -12.47
CA LYS A 69 3.01 -10.24 -11.32
C LYS A 69 2.91 -9.17 -10.22
N LEU A 70 2.73 -7.91 -10.59
CA LEU A 70 2.46 -6.84 -9.61
C LEU A 70 1.07 -7.02 -8.98
N GLY A 71 0.07 -7.41 -9.79
CA GLY A 71 -1.27 -7.75 -9.29
C GLY A 71 -1.27 -8.92 -8.29
N GLU A 72 -0.48 -9.96 -8.55
CA GLU A 72 -0.27 -11.11 -7.66
C GLU A 72 0.37 -10.68 -6.34
N MET A 73 1.44 -9.87 -6.38
CA MET A 73 2.08 -9.32 -5.17
C MET A 73 1.12 -8.50 -4.31
N ILE A 74 0.33 -7.62 -4.94
CA ILE A 74 -0.70 -6.81 -4.27
C ILE A 74 -1.73 -7.73 -3.60
N THR A 75 -2.17 -8.77 -4.31
CA THR A 75 -3.13 -9.74 -3.78
C THR A 75 -2.54 -10.49 -2.59
N GLU A 76 -1.33 -11.02 -2.71
CA GLU A 76 -0.65 -11.76 -1.64
C GLU A 76 -0.51 -10.92 -0.37
N TYR A 77 -0.10 -9.66 -0.49
CA TYR A 77 -0.03 -8.75 0.63
C TYR A 77 -1.43 -8.48 1.24
N ALA A 78 -2.46 -8.27 0.42
CA ALA A 78 -3.82 -8.06 0.89
C ALA A 78 -4.43 -9.26 1.63
N TYR A 79 -3.96 -10.48 1.34
CA TYR A 79 -4.37 -11.69 2.07
C TYR A 79 -3.51 -11.97 3.31
N THR A 80 -2.38 -11.27 3.49
CA THR A 80 -1.62 -11.34 4.75
C THR A 80 -2.49 -10.79 5.91
N PRO A 81 -2.61 -11.50 7.04
CA PRO A 81 -3.26 -11.00 8.26
C PRO A 81 -2.72 -9.64 8.73
N ILE A 82 -3.58 -8.77 9.26
CA ILE A 82 -3.21 -7.38 9.57
C ILE A 82 -2.10 -7.26 10.63
N ASP A 83 -2.11 -8.17 11.61
CA ASP A 83 -1.08 -8.33 12.65
C ASP A 83 0.27 -8.75 12.05
N GLU A 84 0.27 -9.64 11.06
CA GLU A 84 1.49 -10.06 10.36
C GLU A 84 2.05 -9.00 9.38
N ARG A 85 1.23 -8.03 8.97
CA ARG A 85 1.70 -6.92 8.12
C ARG A 85 2.66 -6.01 8.87
N MET A 86 2.64 -6.01 10.21
CA MET A 86 3.46 -5.14 11.05
C MET A 86 3.34 -3.66 10.68
N ALA A 87 2.24 -3.28 10.01
CA ALA A 87 2.02 -1.90 9.56
C ALA A 87 1.92 -0.96 10.76
N GLU A 88 1.39 -1.44 11.89
CA GLU A 88 1.27 -0.68 13.14
C GLU A 88 2.62 -0.31 13.79
N GLU A 89 3.69 -1.02 13.45
CA GLU A 89 5.05 -0.70 13.93
C GLU A 89 5.66 0.53 13.23
N ILE A 90 5.13 0.91 12.07
CA ILE A 90 5.53 2.13 11.38
C ILE A 90 4.94 3.31 12.14
N SER A 91 5.80 4.26 12.51
CA SER A 91 5.39 5.48 13.19
C SER A 91 4.42 6.27 12.32
N ASP A 92 3.39 6.85 12.94
CA ASP A 92 2.39 7.65 12.23
C ASP A 92 3.02 8.90 11.57
N ASP A 93 4.11 9.42 12.14
CA ASP A 93 4.83 10.60 11.64
C ASP A 93 5.93 10.27 10.60
N ASP A 94 6.04 9.01 10.18
CA ASP A 94 7.07 8.59 9.22
C ASP A 94 6.76 9.03 7.79
N LYS A 95 7.41 10.09 7.34
CA LYS A 95 7.21 10.68 6.00
C LYS A 95 7.70 9.82 4.83
N HIS A 96 8.49 8.79 5.08
CA HIS A 96 9.04 7.96 4.01
C HIS A 96 8.04 6.90 3.57
N HIS A 97 7.33 6.33 4.53
CA HIS A 97 6.40 5.22 4.32
C HIS A 97 4.93 5.68 4.31
N ASN A 98 4.63 6.85 4.87
CA ASN A 98 3.27 7.35 5.03
C ASN A 98 2.86 8.35 3.94
N ILE A 99 1.63 8.24 3.44
CA ILE A 99 0.95 9.33 2.75
C ILE A 99 0.48 10.33 3.80
N MET A 100 1.27 11.39 3.99
CA MET A 100 0.78 12.60 4.64
C MET A 100 -0.16 13.32 3.67
N LYS A 101 -1.43 12.95 3.65
CA LYS A 101 -2.47 13.82 3.07
C LYS A 101 -2.61 15.08 3.92
#